data_AF-A0A967LJH2-F1
#
_entry.id   AF-A0A967LJH2-F1
#
_cell.length_a   1.000
_cell.length_b   1.000
_cell.length_c   1.000
_cell.angle_alpha   90.00
_cell.angle_beta   90.00
_cell.angle_gamma   90.00
#
_symmetry.space_group_name_H-M   'P 1'
#
loop_
_entity.id
_entity.type
_entity.pdbx_description
1 polymer ?
#
loop_
_entity_poly.entity_id
_entity_poly.type
_entity_poly.pdbx_seq_one_letter_code
_entity_poly.pdbx_strand_id
1 'polypeptide(L)'
;HIGGKGSVSAPFFDRPADTTTIITQMATRYQIPIVPAFVYREDDDTYSCNFSPMILLEGDLSDENVLRNTTLLNQITEEGIRKKKSQWFWLHRRWRPCCEK
;
A
#
# COMPACT_ATOMS: atom_id res chain seq x y z
N HIS A 1 7.73 9.24 -6.71
CA HIS A 1 7.61 7.96 -6.00
C HIS A 1 8.99 7.31 -5.92
N ILE A 2 9.18 6.39 -4.98
CA ILE A 2 10.40 5.55 -4.85
C ILE A 2 10.55 4.73 -6.13
N GLY A 3 11.78 4.46 -6.55
CA GLY A 3 12.13 3.49 -7.59
C GLY A 3 13.57 3.03 -7.38
N GLY A 4 13.89 1.79 -7.76
CA GLY A 4 15.22 1.17 -7.58
C GLY A 4 15.31 0.23 -6.38
N LYS A 5 16.48 0.16 -5.73
CA LYS A 5 16.71 -0.73 -4.57
C LYS A 5 15.76 -0.39 -3.42
N GLY A 6 15.01 -1.38 -2.94
CA GLY A 6 14.04 -1.23 -1.84
C GLY A 6 12.59 -1.02 -2.29
N SER A 7 12.30 -1.18 -3.58
CA SER A 7 10.93 -1.26 -4.11
C SER A 7 10.73 -2.49 -4.98
N VAL A 8 9.47 -2.90 -5.12
CA VAL A 8 9.03 -3.92 -6.07
C VAL A 8 7.91 -3.35 -6.94
N SER A 9 7.85 -3.79 -8.19
CA SER A 9 6.76 -3.45 -9.11
C SER A 9 5.50 -4.24 -8.74
N ALA A 10 4.69 -3.68 -7.86
CA ALA A 10 3.42 -4.26 -7.42
C ALA A 10 2.23 -3.53 -8.08
N PRO A 11 1.15 -4.23 -8.46
CA PRO A 11 -0.06 -3.58 -8.97
C PRO A 11 -0.64 -2.57 -7.96
N PHE A 12 -1.02 -1.40 -8.44
CA PHE A 12 -1.80 -0.40 -7.71
C PHE A 12 -2.84 0.20 -8.68
N PHE A 13 -4.13 -0.05 -8.43
CA PHE A 13 -5.24 0.16 -9.35
C PHE A 13 -4.99 -0.50 -10.70
N ASP A 14 -4.67 -1.80 -10.69
CA ASP A 14 -4.41 -2.66 -11.87
C ASP A 14 -3.26 -2.18 -12.77
N ARG A 15 -2.46 -1.23 -12.30
CA ARG A 15 -1.32 -0.67 -13.03
C ARG A 15 -0.03 -0.93 -12.24
N PRO A 16 1.03 -1.45 -12.87
CA PRO A 16 2.33 -1.64 -12.21
C PRO A 16 2.83 -0.32 -11.61
N ALA A 17 3.22 -0.34 -10.34
CA ALA A 17 3.79 0.80 -9.64
C ALA A 17 4.95 0.35 -8.74
N ASP A 18 6.00 1.16 -8.68
CA ASP A 18 7.08 0.95 -7.72
C ASP A 18 6.57 1.25 -6.30
N THR A 19 6.38 0.19 -5.51
CA THR A 19 5.96 0.27 -4.11
C THR A 19 7.13 -0.13 -3.21
N THR A 20 7.34 0.63 -2.12
CA THR A 20 8.36 0.33 -1.11
C THR A 20 8.08 -1.00 -0.43
N THR A 21 9.13 -1.80 -0.24
CA THR A 21 9.03 -3.10 0.42
C THR A 21 9.31 -3.02 1.92
N ILE A 22 9.60 -1.84 2.47
CA ILE A 22 10.05 -1.70 3.87
C ILE A 22 9.03 -2.24 4.89
N ILE A 23 7.73 -1.97 4.67
CA ILE A 23 6.66 -2.45 5.56
C ILE A 23 6.59 -3.97 5.54
N THR A 24 6.57 -4.56 4.34
CA THR A 24 6.59 -6.02 4.17
C THR A 24 7.82 -6.65 4.81
N GLN A 25 9.00 -6.09 4.57
CA GLN A 25 10.25 -6.62 5.13
C GLN A 25 10.27 -6.56 6.65
N MET A 26 9.86 -5.44 7.25
CA MET A 26 9.81 -5.31 8.71
C MET A 26 8.78 -6.23 9.34
N ALA A 27 7.55 -6.24 8.81
CA ALA A 27 6.47 -7.03 9.36
C ALA A 27 6.76 -8.53 9.27
N THR A 28 7.26 -9.02 8.13
CA THR A 28 7.63 -10.43 7.97
C THR A 28 8.86 -10.79 8.83
N ARG A 29 9.91 -9.97 8.86
CA ARG A 29 11.13 -10.27 9.63
C ARG A 29 10.88 -10.36 11.14
N TYR A 30 10.10 -9.42 11.66
CA TYR A 30 9.90 -9.26 13.10
C TYR A 30 8.55 -9.81 13.56
N GLN A 31 7.77 -10.42 12.67
CA GLN A 31 6.42 -10.95 12.95
C GLN A 31 5.51 -9.89 13.60
N ILE A 32 5.56 -8.67 13.06
CA ILE A 32 4.81 -7.52 13.58
C ILE A 32 3.44 -7.48 12.91
N PRO A 33 2.34 -7.40 13.68
CA PRO A 33 1.00 -7.20 13.12
C PRO A 33 0.86 -5.81 12.49
N ILE A 34 0.16 -5.76 11.35
CA ILE A 34 -0.18 -4.52 10.65
C ILE A 34 -1.65 -4.22 10.90
N VAL A 35 -1.96 -3.00 11.34
CA VAL A 35 -3.35 -2.52 11.47
C VAL A 35 -3.62 -1.48 10.38
N PRO A 36 -4.37 -1.82 9.32
CA PRO A 36 -4.77 -0.83 8.33
C PRO A 36 -5.69 0.21 8.95
N ALA A 37 -5.34 1.49 8.75
CA ALA A 37 -6.12 2.61 9.25
C ALA A 37 -6.31 3.66 8.16
N PHE A 38 -7.53 4.19 8.08
CA PHE A 38 -7.87 5.28 7.17
C PHE A 38 -8.68 6.33 7.91
N VAL A 39 -8.41 7.60 7.61
CA VAL A 39 -9.15 8.73 8.15
C VAL A 39 -9.81 9.45 7.00
N TYR A 40 -11.12 9.66 7.11
CA TYR A 40 -11.91 10.39 6.11
C TYR A 40 -12.46 11.65 6.72
N ARG A 41 -12.37 12.76 5.99
CA ARG A 41 -13.09 13.99 6.32
C ARG A 41 -14.56 13.83 5.95
N GLU A 42 -15.46 14.22 6.82
CA GLU A 42 -16.90 14.25 6.56
C GLU A 42 -17.37 15.67 6.22
N ASP A 43 -18.61 15.78 5.75
CA ASP A 43 -19.17 17.05 5.25
C ASP A 43 -19.48 18.05 6.38
N ASP A 44 -19.51 17.59 7.63
CA ASP A 44 -19.74 18.38 8.85
C ASP A 44 -18.45 18.82 9.55
N ASP A 45 -17.33 18.84 8.82
CA ASP A 45 -15.98 19.17 9.32
C ASP A 45 -15.44 18.22 10.40
N THR A 46 -16.05 17.04 10.58
CA THR A 46 -15.53 15.97 11.44
C THR A 46 -14.66 14.96 10.65
N TYR A 47 -14.08 14.00 11.38
CA TYR A 47 -13.25 12.94 10.82
C TYR A 47 -13.69 11.55 11.30
N SER A 48 -13.85 10.63 10.36
CA SER A 48 -14.11 9.21 10.64
C SER A 48 -12.81 8.40 10.60
N CYS A 49 -12.33 7.97 11.77
CA CYS A 49 -11.17 7.08 11.89
C CYS A 49 -11.60 5.62 11.78
N ASN A 50 -11.17 4.94 10.72
CA ASN A 50 -11.53 3.56 10.42
C ASN A 50 -10.31 2.67 10.60
N PHE A 51 -10.39 1.73 11.54
CA PHE A 51 -9.36 0.72 11.77
C PHE A 51 -9.90 -0.65 11.34
N SER A 52 -9.11 -1.38 10.56
CA SER A 52 -9.42 -2.77 10.20
C SER A 52 -8.78 -3.73 11.20
N PRO A 53 -9.25 -4.99 11.28
CA PRO A 53 -8.56 -6.01 12.05
C PRO A 53 -7.07 -6.09 11.69
N MET A 54 -6.25 -6.43 12.68
CA MET A 54 -4.83 -6.62 12.44
C MET A 54 -4.60 -7.80 11.47
N ILE A 55 -3.60 -7.67 10.62
CA ILE A 55 -3.14 -8.73 9.72
C ILE A 55 -1.69 -9.09 10.03
N LEU A 56 -1.38 -10.37 9.90
CA LEU A 56 -0.01 -10.88 9.86
C LEU A 56 0.33 -11.17 8.41
N LEU A 57 1.53 -10.79 7.98
CA LEU A 57 2.02 -11.17 6.67
C LEU A 57 2.54 -12.59 6.72
N GLU A 58 2.11 -13.41 5.78
CA GLU A 58 2.51 -14.81 5.68
C GLU A 58 3.77 -14.98 4.82
N GLY A 59 4.46 -16.09 5.01
CA GLY A 59 5.62 -16.47 4.21
C GLY A 59 6.93 -15.83 4.69
N ASP A 60 7.95 -15.96 3.85
CA ASP A 60 9.31 -15.50 4.12
C ASP A 60 9.67 -14.22 3.34
N LEU A 61 10.96 -13.87 3.33
CA LEU A 61 11.49 -12.71 2.60
C LEU A 61 11.97 -13.07 1.18
N SER A 62 11.45 -14.13 0.57
CA SER A 62 11.68 -14.39 -0.86
C SER A 62 11.03 -13.29 -1.73
N ASP A 63 11.59 -13.07 -2.92
CA ASP A 63 11.08 -12.03 -3.84
C ASP A 63 9.60 -12.25 -4.19
N GLU A 64 9.17 -13.50 -4.32
CA GLU A 64 7.76 -13.88 -4.55
C GLU A 64 6.86 -13.45 -3.39
N ASN A 65 7.21 -13.80 -2.15
CA ASN A 65 6.43 -13.43 -0.98
C ASN A 65 6.45 -11.92 -0.71
N VAL A 66 7.58 -11.25 -0.97
CA VAL A 66 7.69 -9.79 -0.87
C VAL A 66 6.75 -9.12 -1.87
N LEU A 67 6.73 -9.57 -3.12
CA LEU A 67 5.80 -9.07 -4.14
C LEU A 67 4.34 -9.33 -3.75
N ARG A 68 4.00 -10.56 -3.34
CA ARG A 68 2.64 -10.95 -2.93
C ARG A 68 2.14 -10.09 -1.79
N ASN A 69 2.92 -9.98 -0.71
CA ASN A 69 2.54 -9.20 0.47
C ASN A 69 2.52 -7.70 0.20
N THR A 70 3.42 -7.17 -0.64
CA THR A 70 3.37 -5.76 -1.05
C THR A 70 2.11 -5.48 -1.88
N THR A 71 1.71 -6.43 -2.73
CA THR A 71 0.48 -6.35 -3.53
C THR A 71 -0.77 -6.35 -2.63
N LEU A 72 -0.82 -7.20 -1.61
CA LEU A 72 -1.88 -7.21 -0.61
C LEU A 72 -2.03 -5.83 0.08
N LEU A 73 -0.91 -5.23 0.50
CA LEU A 73 -0.94 -3.90 1.13
C LEU A 73 -1.39 -2.79 0.16
N ASN A 74 -1.03 -2.89 -1.12
CA ASN A 74 -1.56 -2.00 -2.15
C ASN A 74 -3.08 -2.17 -2.28
N GLN A 75 -3.60 -3.40 -2.34
CA GLN A 75 -5.05 -3.67 -2.45
C GLN A 75 -5.83 -3.09 -1.27
N ILE A 76 -5.35 -3.28 -0.04
CA ILE A 76 -5.94 -2.67 1.16
C ILE A 76 -5.96 -1.14 1.04
N THR A 77 -4.87 -0.55 0.54
CA THR A 77 -4.79 0.90 0.29
C THR A 77 -5.81 1.33 -0.77
N GLU A 78 -5.97 0.58 -1.85
CA GLU A 78 -6.96 0.85 -2.89
C GLU A 78 -8.39 0.82 -2.35
N GLU A 79 -8.73 -0.17 -1.53
CA GLU A 79 -10.04 -0.28 -0.89
C GLU A 79 -10.35 0.98 -0.07
N GLY A 80 -9.39 1.46 0.73
CA GLY A 80 -9.53 2.70 1.49
C GLY A 80 -9.73 3.92 0.57
N ILE A 81 -8.91 4.05 -0.48
CA ILE A 81 -9.03 5.15 -1.45
C ILE A 81 -10.38 5.13 -2.16
N ARG A 82 -10.91 3.94 -2.52
CA ARG A 82 -12.18 3.81 -3.23
C ARG A 82 -13.36 4.35 -2.41
N LYS A 83 -13.27 4.38 -1.08
CA LYS A 83 -14.32 4.95 -0.20
C LYS A 83 -14.48 6.47 -0.38
N LYS A 84 -13.37 7.22 -0.47
CA LYS A 84 -13.39 8.70 -0.67
C LYS A 84 -12.26 9.12 -1.61
N LYS A 85 -12.39 8.79 -2.90
CA LYS A 85 -11.34 8.99 -3.92
C LYS A 85 -10.79 10.41 -3.98
N SER A 86 -11.63 11.43 -3.81
CA SER A 86 -11.23 12.83 -3.86
C SER A 86 -10.28 13.26 -2.73
N GLN A 87 -10.25 12.52 -1.61
CA GLN A 87 -9.44 12.84 -0.44
C GLN A 87 -8.04 12.22 -0.50
N TRP A 88 -7.77 11.33 -1.45
CA TRP A 88 -6.43 10.80 -1.64
C TRP A 88 -5.51 11.86 -2.26
N PHE A 89 -4.26 11.91 -1.79
CA PHE A 89 -3.28 12.91 -2.21
C PHE A 89 -2.67 12.56 -3.58
N TRP A 90 -3.44 12.77 -4.65
CA TRP A 90 -3.09 12.44 -6.04
C TRP A 90 -1.91 13.24 -6.64
N LEU A 91 -1.33 14.19 -5.90
CA LEU A 91 -0.23 15.03 -6.37
C LEU A 91 1.07 14.24 -6.60
N HIS A 92 1.24 13.09 -5.93
CA HIS A 92 2.40 12.24 -6.18
C HIS A 92 2.30 11.56 -7.54
N ARG A 93 3.26 11.85 -8.43
CA ARG A 93 3.51 11.06 -9.65
C ARG A 93 3.94 9.64 -9.26
N ARG A 94 2.95 8.77 -9.04
CA ARG A 94 3.12 7.36 -8.65
C ARG A 94 3.58 6.50 -9.82
N TRP A 95 2.92 6.65 -10.97
CA TRP A 95 3.34 6.04 -12.23
C TRP A 95 4.31 6.99 -12.95
N ARG A 96 5.58 6.58 -13.08
CA ARG A 96 6.57 7.30 -13.89
C ARG A 96 6.68 6.63 -15.26
N PRO A 97 6.95 7.38 -16.34
CA PRO A 97 7.05 6.84 -17.72
C PRO A 97 8.21 5.85 -17.99
N CYS A 98 8.81 5.23 -16.98
CA CYS A 98 9.95 4.32 -17.17
C CYS A 98 9.53 2.89 -17.58
N CYS A 99 8.22 2.62 -17.60
CA CYS A 99 7.66 1.28 -17.80
C CYS A 99 6.73 1.19 -19.02
N GLU A 100 6.89 2.07 -20.02
CA GLU A 100 6.58 1.69 -21.39
C GLU A 100 7.80 0.90 -21.89
N LYS A 101 7.69 -0.42 -21.88
CA LYS A 101 8.50 -1.26 -22.77
C LYS A 101 7.66 -1.56 -24.00
#